data_AF-A0A1G7X1U5-F1
#
_entry.id   AF-A0A1G7X1U5-F1
#
_cell.length_a   1.000
_cell.length_b   1.000
_cell.length_c   1.000
_cell.angle_alpha   90.00
_cell.angle_beta   90.00
_cell.angle_gamma   90.00
#
_symmetry.space_group_name_H-M   'P 1'
#
loop_
_entity.id
_entity.type
_entity.pdbx_description
1 polymer ?
#
loop_
_entity_poly.entity_id
_entity_poly.type
_entity_poly.pdbx_seq_one_letter_code
_entity_poly.pdbx_strand_id
1 'polypeptide(L)'
;MPAKDLPRGVSQIVEHVGQKAAPTGNLDWREEDRIKADMMNVPRRWMPVDVHAFQIKCYEVGLTAASTGALVRLLRRIQEGRRLRPHDKGFRFPIAPD
;
A
#
# COMPACT_ATOMS: atom_id res chain seq x y z
N MET A 1 10.51 11.23 16.64
CA MET A 1 9.05 11.40 16.52
C MET A 1 8.43 10.02 16.64
N PRO A 2 7.43 9.78 17.51
CA PRO A 2 6.73 8.50 17.52
C PRO A 2 6.11 8.27 16.13
N ALA A 3 6.23 7.05 15.60
CA ALA A 3 5.59 6.70 14.35
C ALA A 3 4.08 6.92 14.51
N LYS A 4 3.50 7.75 13.65
CA LYS A 4 2.04 7.89 13.62
C LYS A 4 1.49 6.55 13.14
N ASP A 5 0.66 5.92 13.96
CA ASP A 5 0.06 4.64 13.58
C ASP A 5 -0.65 4.77 12.23
N LEU A 6 -0.45 3.75 11.40
CA LEU A 6 -1.10 3.68 10.11
C LEU A 6 -2.62 3.61 10.30
N PRO A 7 -3.41 4.28 9.44
CA PRO A 7 -4.85 4.05 9.38
C PRO A 7 -5.12 2.54 9.32
N ARG A 8 -6.07 2.06 10.13
CA ARG A 8 -6.42 0.64 10.22
C ARG A 8 -6.67 0.05 8.84
N GLY A 9 -7.35 0.80 7.98
CA GLY A 9 -7.64 0.35 6.61
C GLY A 9 -6.38 0.10 5.79
N VAL A 10 -5.34 0.92 5.95
CA VAL A 10 -4.05 0.76 5.27
C VAL A 10 -3.25 -0.40 5.85
N SER A 11 -3.22 -0.51 7.18
CA SER A 11 -2.55 -1.61 7.88
C SER A 11 -3.05 -2.97 7.41
N GLN A 12 -4.38 -3.14 7.30
CA GLN A 12 -5.00 -4.38 6.83
C GLN A 12 -4.66 -4.72 5.37
N ILE A 13 -4.53 -3.70 4.51
CA ILE A 13 -4.11 -3.91 3.11
C ILE A 13 -2.66 -4.38 3.07
N VAL A 14 -1.76 -3.75 3.82
CA VAL A 14 -0.35 -4.15 3.86
C VAL A 14 -0.20 -5.56 4.43
N GLU A 15 -0.97 -5.93 5.46
CA GLU A 15 -1.02 -7.30 5.98
C GLU A 15 -1.50 -8.32 4.94
N HIS A 16 -2.56 -8.00 4.20
CA HIS A 16 -3.04 -8.85 3.09
C HIS A 16 -1.95 -9.06 2.04
N VAL A 17 -1.26 -7.99 1.66
CA VAL A 17 -0.19 -8.02 0.66
C VAL A 17 1.01 -8.84 1.14
N GLY A 18 1.41 -8.68 2.40
CA GLY A 18 2.47 -9.51 3.01
C GLY A 18 2.12 -11.00 2.98
N GLN A 19 0.87 -11.36 3.31
CA GLN A 19 0.40 -12.74 3.21
C GLN A 19 0.46 -13.29 1.78
N LYS A 20 0.17 -12.47 0.77
CA LYS A 20 0.27 -12.88 -0.66
C LYS A 20 1.70 -12.97 -1.17
N ALA A 21 2.61 -12.18 -0.61
CA ALA A 21 4.03 -12.19 -0.97
C ALA A 21 4.82 -13.34 -0.31
N ALA A 22 4.27 -13.96 0.74
CA ALA A 22 4.89 -15.08 1.44
C ALA A 22 5.03 -16.32 0.54
N PRO A 23 6.12 -17.11 0.68
CA PRO A 23 7.23 -16.94 1.63
C PRO A 23 8.34 -16.00 1.13
N THR A 24 8.25 -15.52 -0.11
CA THR A 24 9.37 -14.81 -0.77
C THR A 24 9.52 -13.35 -0.34
N GLY A 25 8.45 -12.75 0.19
CA GLY A 25 8.38 -11.32 0.47
C GLY A 25 8.33 -10.44 -0.79
N ASN A 26 8.25 -11.06 -1.98
CA ASN A 26 8.19 -10.35 -3.26
C ASN A 26 6.74 -10.04 -3.63
N LEU A 27 6.49 -8.77 -3.94
CA LEU A 27 5.19 -8.30 -4.41
C LEU A 27 4.92 -8.81 -5.84
N ASP A 28 3.87 -9.59 -6.00
CA ASP A 28 3.36 -9.98 -7.33
C ASP A 28 2.74 -8.75 -8.03
N TRP A 29 2.87 -8.68 -9.35
CA TRP A 29 2.33 -7.61 -10.19
C TRP A 29 0.82 -7.45 -9.99
N ARG A 30 0.09 -8.54 -9.69
CA ARG A 30 -1.35 -8.52 -9.40
C ARG A 30 -1.68 -7.73 -8.14
N GLU A 31 -0.88 -7.88 -7.09
CA GLU A 31 -1.08 -7.17 -5.82
C GLU A 31 -0.64 -5.71 -5.96
N GLU A 32 0.45 -5.45 -6.70
CA GLU A 32 0.82 -4.07 -7.06
C GLU A 32 -0.31 -3.36 -7.83
N ASP A 33 -0.96 -4.06 -8.77
CA ASP A 33 -2.06 -3.53 -9.57
C ASP A 33 -3.30 -3.17 -8.73
N ARG A 34 -3.68 -4.07 -7.81
CA ARG A 34 -4.77 -3.87 -6.85
C ARG A 34 -4.52 -2.69 -5.94
N ILE A 35 -3.29 -2.53 -5.44
CA ILE A 35 -2.92 -1.37 -4.60
C ILE A 35 -3.01 -0.07 -5.40
N LYS A 36 -2.52 -0.04 -6.64
CA LYS A 36 -2.67 1.13 -7.52
C LYS A 36 -4.14 1.50 -7.72
N ALA A 37 -4.99 0.51 -7.94
CA ALA A 37 -6.43 0.71 -8.11
C ALA A 37 -7.07 1.27 -6.84
N ASP A 38 -6.79 0.67 -5.69
CA ASP A 38 -7.33 1.15 -4.41
C ASP A 38 -6.84 2.56 -4.07
N MET A 39 -5.56 2.87 -4.29
CA MET A 39 -5.00 4.22 -4.14
C MET A 39 -5.72 5.26 -4.99
N MET A 40 -6.12 4.89 -6.21
CA MET A 40 -6.87 5.78 -7.09
C MET A 40 -8.35 5.90 -6.73
N ASN A 41 -8.96 4.80 -6.29
CA ASN A 41 -10.39 4.71 -6.05
C ASN A 41 -10.79 5.18 -4.65
N VAL A 42 -9.90 5.08 -3.67
CA VAL A 42 -10.11 5.46 -2.27
C VAL A 42 -8.95 6.35 -1.78
N PRO A 43 -8.62 7.46 -2.49
CA PRO A 43 -7.43 8.26 -2.17
C PRO A 43 -7.44 8.81 -0.74
N ARG A 44 -8.63 9.06 -0.17
CA ARG A 44 -8.81 9.52 1.22
C ARG A 44 -8.14 8.61 2.24
N ARG A 45 -8.08 7.29 1.99
CA ARG A 45 -7.39 6.31 2.85
C ARG A 45 -5.87 6.50 2.84
N TRP A 46 -5.31 6.91 1.71
CA TRP A 46 -3.87 6.92 1.46
C TRP A 46 -3.23 8.30 1.65
N MET A 47 -3.98 9.38 1.44
CA MET A 47 -3.50 10.75 1.61
C MET A 47 -2.91 11.05 3.01
N PRO A 48 -3.53 10.65 4.14
CA PRO A 48 -3.02 10.99 5.47
C PRO A 48 -1.91 10.06 5.98
N VAL A 49 -1.50 9.07 5.17
CA VAL A 49 -0.53 8.04 5.57
C VAL A 49 0.87 8.64 5.71
N ASP A 50 1.50 8.42 6.86
CA ASP A 50 2.92 8.70 7.03
C ASP A 50 3.76 7.67 6.26
N VAL A 51 4.65 8.16 5.38
CA VAL A 51 5.46 7.30 4.51
C VAL A 51 6.43 6.43 5.31
N HIS A 52 6.95 6.93 6.43
CA HIS A 52 7.89 6.19 7.26
C HIS A 52 7.18 5.06 8.04
N ALA A 53 6.01 5.35 8.64
CA ALA A 53 5.17 4.32 9.25
C ALA A 53 4.72 3.26 8.24
N PHE A 54 4.38 3.67 7.02
CA PHE A 54 4.03 2.75 5.93
C PHE A 54 5.20 1.83 5.56
N GLN A 55 6.40 2.39 5.46
CA GLN A 55 7.61 1.63 5.18
C GLN A 55 7.92 0.60 6.29
N ILE A 56 7.82 1.01 7.56
CA ILE A 56 8.00 0.11 8.71
C ILE A 56 7.03 -1.07 8.61
N LYS A 57 5.73 -0.80 8.42
CA LYS A 57 4.72 -1.85 8.33
C LYS A 57 4.96 -2.81 7.17
N CYS A 58 5.44 -2.33 6.02
CA CYS A 58 5.81 -3.20 4.89
C CYS A 58 6.89 -4.21 5.29
N TYR A 59 7.90 -3.78 6.04
CA TYR A 59 8.93 -4.69 6.55
C TYR A 59 8.41 -5.64 7.63
N GLU A 60 7.55 -5.17 8.53
CA GLU A 60 6.93 -6.01 9.57
C GLU A 60 6.13 -7.18 8.98
N VAL A 61 5.45 -6.97 7.85
CA VAL A 61 4.71 -8.03 7.16
C VAL A 61 5.59 -8.90 6.25
N GLY A 62 6.91 -8.70 6.27
CA GLY A 62 7.89 -9.53 5.58
C GLY A 62 8.16 -9.16 4.12
N LEU A 63 7.79 -7.96 3.66
CA LEU A 63 8.13 -7.53 2.30
C LEU A 63 9.62 -7.23 2.15
N THR A 64 10.17 -7.60 0.99
CA THR A 64 11.56 -7.28 0.63
C THR A 64 11.75 -5.78 0.44
N ALA A 65 12.99 -5.29 0.59
CA ALA A 65 13.32 -3.89 0.34
C ALA A 65 12.91 -3.40 -1.05
N ALA A 66 13.00 -4.26 -2.07
CA ALA A 66 12.53 -3.96 -3.42
C ALA A 66 11.01 -3.74 -3.47
N SER A 67 10.24 -4.64 -2.85
CA SER A 67 8.77 -4.56 -2.79
C SER A 67 8.30 -3.36 -1.97
N THR A 68 8.89 -3.17 -0.79
CA THR A 68 8.65 -2.00 0.07
C THR A 68 8.96 -0.70 -0.68
N GLY A 69 10.10 -0.63 -1.38
CA GLY A 69 10.47 0.52 -2.20
C GLY A 69 9.47 0.80 -3.33
N ALA A 70 8.92 -0.24 -3.95
CA ALA A 70 7.88 -0.08 -4.96
C ALA A 70 6.61 0.54 -4.36
N LEU A 71 6.10 0.02 -3.24
CA LEU A 71 4.90 0.53 -2.58
C LEU A 71 5.08 1.97 -2.08
N VAL A 72 6.23 2.29 -1.48
CA VAL A 72 6.55 3.65 -1.03
C VAL A 72 6.54 4.64 -2.20
N ARG A 73 7.06 4.25 -3.37
CA ARG A 73 7.01 5.09 -4.57
C ARG A 73 5.58 5.33 -5.05
N LEU A 74 4.71 4.33 -4.98
CA LEU A 74 3.29 4.47 -5.34
C LEU A 74 2.57 5.44 -4.39
N LEU A 75 2.81 5.29 -3.09
CA LEU A 75 2.23 6.16 -2.06
C LEU A 75 2.65 7.62 -2.27
N ARG A 76 3.95 7.88 -2.47
CA ARG A 76 4.43 9.25 -2.75
C ARG A 76 3.78 9.85 -3.99
N ARG A 77 3.65 9.06 -5.07
CA ARG A 77 3.00 9.52 -6.30
C ARG A 77 1.56 9.95 -6.07
N ILE A 78 0.77 9.19 -5.32
CA ILE A 78 -0.63 9.58 -5.06
C ILE A 78 -0.70 10.82 -4.15
N GLN A 79 0.19 10.94 -3.17
CA GLN A 79 0.30 12.12 -2.30
C GLN A 79 0.75 13.39 -3.05
N GLU A 80 1.57 13.23 -4.10
CA GLU A 80 1.94 14.29 -5.05
C GLU A 80 0.82 14.62 -6.06
N GLY A 81 -0.34 13.97 -5.98
CA GLY A 81 -1.44 14.14 -6.93
C GLY A 81 -1.19 13.51 -8.30
N ARG A 82 -0.18 12.64 -8.43
CA ARG A 82 0.14 11.95 -9.69
C ARG A 82 -0.76 10.73 -9.87
N ARG A 83 -1.28 10.56 -11.09
CA ARG A 83 -2.08 9.38 -11.44
C ARG A 83 -1.21 8.12 -11.50
N LEU A 84 -1.75 7.03 -10.95
CA LEU A 84 -1.25 5.68 -11.14
C LEU A 84 -1.93 5.04 -12.37
N ARG A 85 -1.42 3.91 -12.83
CA ARG A 85 -1.98 3.15 -13.96
C ARG A 85 -2.19 1.70 -13.54
N PRO A 86 -3.32 1.38 -12.90
CA PRO A 86 -3.74 0.00 -12.70
C PRO A 86 -4.33 -0.58 -14.00
N HIS A 87 -4.20 -1.89 -14.16
CA HIS A 87 -4.85 -2.71 -15.17
C HIS A 87 -6.32 -2.91 -14.79
N ASP A 88 -6.60 -3.35 -13.55
CA ASP A 88 -7.96 -3.40 -13.01
C ASP A 88 -8.34 -2.07 -12.34
N LYS A 89 -8.91 -1.16 -13.12
CA LYS A 89 -9.29 0.18 -12.65
C LYS A 89 -10.44 0.19 -11.63
N GLY A 90 -11.24 -0.88 -11.56
CA GLY A 90 -12.44 -0.94 -10.72
C GLY A 90 -12.18 -1.44 -9.29
N PHE A 91 -11.00 -2.02 -9.06
CA PHE A 91 -10.70 -2.70 -7.81
C PHE A 91 -10.63 -1.76 -6.61
N ARG A 92 -11.19 -2.22 -5.49
CA ARG A 92 -11.10 -1.62 -4.16
C ARG A 92 -10.99 -2.76 -3.15
N PHE A 93 -10.12 -2.61 -2.16
CA PHE A 93 -10.13 -3.54 -1.05
C PHE A 93 -11.44 -3.36 -0.26
N PRO A 94 -12.14 -4.45 0.12
CA PRO A 94 -13.40 -4.40 0.86
C PRO A 94 -13.17 -4.09 2.34
N ILE A 95 -12.43 -3.01 2.60
CA ILE A 95 -12.05 -2.51 3.90
C ILE A 95 -12.69 -1.14 4.03
N ALA A 96 -13.25 -0.79 5.19
CA ALA A 96 -13.78 0.55 5.39
C ALA A 96 -12.61 1.56 5.40
N PRO A 97 -12.69 2.71 4.72
CA PRO A 97 -11.78 3.81 5.02
C PRO A 97 -12.06 4.32 6.44
N ASP A 98 -11.00 4.62 7.18
CA ASP A 98 -11.09 5.29 8.48
C ASP A 98 -11.55 6.75 8.34
#